data_AF-A0A6V7VVT6-F1
#
_entry.id   AF-A0A6V7VVT6-F1
#
_cell.length_a   1.000
_cell.length_b   1.000
_cell.length_c   1.000
_cell.angle_alpha   90.00
_cell.angle_beta   90.00
_cell.angle_gamma   90.00
#
_symmetry.space_group_name_H-M   'P 1'
#
loop_
_entity.id
_entity.type
_entity.pdbx_description
1 polymer ?
#
loop_
_entity_poly.entity_id
_entity_poly.type
_entity_poly.pdbx_seq_one_letter_code
_entity_poly.pdbx_strand_id
1 'polypeptide(L)'
;MVSLISLAARKTDHAKFVAEFLLKDPDPTKYHQIGMKLAPPNGLFLADVVYDPRMFSTPIPFYPNAWDEEVSEDIKLESEEEEDDEEG
;
A
#
# COMPACT_ATOMS: atom_id res chain seq x y z
N MET A 1 -13.25 8.91 -8.41
CA MET A 1 -13.13 9.55 -7.07
C MET A 1 -13.00 11.07 -7.15
N VAL A 2 -12.04 11.65 -7.88
CA VAL A 2 -11.83 13.12 -7.92
C VAL A 2 -13.10 13.90 -8.31
N SER A 3 -13.84 13.46 -9.32
CA SER A 3 -15.07 14.17 -9.72
C SER A 3 -16.21 14.06 -8.70
N LEU A 4 -16.25 12.99 -7.91
CA LEU A 4 -17.22 12.82 -6.81
C LEU A 4 -16.91 13.81 -5.67
N ILE A 5 -15.63 14.02 -5.36
CA ILE A 5 -15.18 15.02 -4.38
C ILE A 5 -15.55 16.43 -4.86
N SER A 6 -15.29 16.74 -6.14
CA SER A 6 -15.71 18.02 -6.74
C SER A 6 -17.23 18.21 -6.73
N LEU A 7 -18.00 17.13 -6.86
CA LEU A 7 -19.46 17.16 -6.75
C LEU A 7 -19.89 17.41 -5.31
N ALA A 8 -19.26 16.77 -4.33
CA ALA A 8 -19.54 16.95 -2.91
C ALA A 8 -19.32 18.41 -2.47
N ALA A 9 -18.33 19.09 -3.03
CA ALA A 9 -18.08 20.51 -2.78
C ALA A 9 -19.22 21.44 -3.24
N ARG A 10 -20.09 20.99 -4.17
CA ARG A 10 -21.20 21.79 -4.73
C ARG A 10 -22.57 21.31 -4.28
N LYS A 11 -22.76 20.00 -4.14
CA LYS A 11 -24.02 19.32 -3.83
C LYS A 11 -23.75 18.08 -2.97
N THR A 12 -23.67 18.28 -1.67
CA THR A 12 -23.33 17.25 -0.68
C THR A 12 -24.29 16.06 -0.69
N ASP A 13 -25.61 16.32 -0.71
CA ASP A 13 -26.62 15.25 -0.62
C ASP A 13 -26.60 14.34 -1.86
N HIS A 14 -26.43 14.93 -3.04
CA HIS A 14 -26.33 14.19 -4.28
C HIS A 14 -25.02 13.38 -4.34
N ALA A 15 -23.91 13.96 -3.90
CA ALA A 15 -22.64 13.24 -3.83
C ALA A 15 -22.70 12.06 -2.84
N LYS A 16 -23.39 12.22 -1.71
CA LYS A 16 -23.60 11.14 -0.73
C LYS A 16 -24.40 9.99 -1.33
N PHE A 17 -25.51 10.29 -2.01
CA PHE A 17 -26.30 9.28 -2.72
C PHE A 17 -25.46 8.54 -3.77
N VAL A 18 -24.69 9.26 -4.59
CA VAL A 18 -23.83 8.65 -5.62
C VAL A 18 -22.74 7.78 -4.98
N ALA A 19 -22.14 8.21 -3.87
CA ALA A 19 -21.16 7.43 -3.14
C ALA A 19 -21.75 6.11 -2.61
N GLU A 20 -22.91 6.16 -1.96
CA GLU A 20 -23.60 4.97 -1.45
C GLU A 20 -24.01 4.02 -2.58
N PHE A 21 -24.49 4.57 -3.71
CA PHE A 21 -24.86 3.79 -4.89
C PHE A 21 -23.66 3.05 -5.50
N LEU A 22 -22.52 3.72 -5.66
CA LEU A 22 -21.30 3.14 -6.23
C LEU A 22 -20.62 2.15 -5.27
N LEU A 23 -20.69 2.39 -3.96
CA LEU A 23 -20.13 1.46 -2.96
C LEU A 23 -20.96 0.18 -2.80
N LYS A 24 -22.27 0.25 -3.05
CA LYS A 24 -23.16 -0.91 -2.96
C LYS A 24 -22.97 -1.89 -4.11
N ASP A 25 -22.62 -1.41 -5.30
CA ASP A 25 -22.37 -2.24 -6.47
C ASP A 25 -21.20 -1.66 -7.28
N PRO A 26 -19.97 -2.17 -7.08
CA PRO A 26 -18.73 -1.60 -7.58
C PRO A 26 -18.47 -1.94 -9.06
N ASP A 27 -19.45 -1.68 -9.92
CA ASP A 27 -19.27 -1.75 -11.37
C ASP A 27 -18.78 -0.38 -11.92
N PRO A 28 -17.56 -0.30 -12.49
CA PRO A 28 -17.01 0.95 -13.02
C PRO A 28 -17.85 1.51 -14.19
N THR A 29 -18.62 0.68 -14.88
CA THR A 29 -19.46 1.10 -16.00
C THR A 29 -20.60 2.02 -15.55
N LYS A 30 -21.09 1.85 -14.32
CA LYS A 30 -22.16 2.67 -13.73
C LYS A 30 -21.76 4.13 -13.57
N TYR A 31 -20.46 4.39 -13.40
CA TYR A 31 -19.90 5.73 -13.33
C TYR A 31 -20.21 6.55 -14.58
N HIS A 32 -20.13 5.91 -15.75
CA HIS A 32 -20.46 6.53 -17.02
C HIS A 32 -21.98 6.63 -17.25
N GLN A 33 -22.73 5.62 -16.78
CA GLN A 33 -24.20 5.58 -16.91
C GLN A 33 -24.88 6.73 -16.15
N ILE A 34 -24.37 7.10 -14.97
CA ILE A 34 -24.87 8.25 -14.20
C ILE A 34 -24.43 9.61 -14.76
N GLY A 35 -23.75 9.63 -15.90
CA GLY A 35 -23.31 10.86 -16.58
C GLY A 35 -22.21 11.61 -15.84
N MET A 36 -21.47 10.94 -14.94
CA MET A 36 -20.40 11.59 -14.21
C MET A 36 -19.21 11.87 -15.12
N LYS A 37 -18.83 13.14 -15.21
CA LYS A 37 -17.67 13.57 -15.99
C LYS A 37 -16.38 13.17 -15.26
N LEU A 38 -15.48 12.49 -15.97
CA LEU A 38 -14.14 12.21 -15.44
C LEU A 38 -13.37 13.51 -15.20
N ALA A 39 -12.58 13.49 -14.13
CA ALA A 39 -11.61 14.55 -13.90
C ALA A 39 -10.56 14.52 -15.02
N PRO A 40 -10.11 15.68 -15.53
CA PRO A 40 -9.04 15.73 -16.51
C PRO A 40 -7.74 15.11 -15.97
N PRO A 41 -6.96 14.40 -16.80
CA PRO A 41 -5.72 13.77 -16.36
C PRO A 41 -4.60 14.77 -16.04
N ASN A 42 -4.61 15.95 -16.68
CA ASN A 42 -3.54 16.95 -16.57
C ASN A 42 -3.34 17.52 -15.15
N GLY A 43 -4.28 17.28 -14.22
CA GLY A 43 -4.18 17.68 -12.81
C GLY A 43 -3.81 16.55 -11.86
N LEU A 44 -3.57 15.32 -12.37
CA LEU A 44 -3.23 14.15 -11.57
C LEU A 44 -1.74 13.87 -11.69
N PHE A 45 -1.02 14.00 -10.57
CA PHE A 45 0.41 13.79 -10.50
C PHE A 45 0.73 12.66 -9.52
N LEU A 46 1.66 11.78 -9.88
CA LEU A 46 2.23 10.81 -8.95
C LEU A 46 3.16 11.58 -8.01
N ALA A 47 2.82 11.62 -6.73
CA ALA A 47 3.56 12.41 -5.75
C ALA A 47 4.78 11.65 -5.23
N ASP A 48 4.58 10.42 -4.73
CA ASP A 48 5.62 9.58 -4.16
C ASP A 48 5.21 8.10 -4.25
N VAL A 49 6.19 7.21 -4.20
CA VAL A 49 5.99 5.77 -4.15
C VAL A 49 6.66 5.22 -2.90
N VAL A 50 5.86 4.81 -1.93
CA VAL A 50 6.35 4.21 -0.69
C VAL A 50 6.53 2.71 -0.90
N TYR A 51 7.77 2.26 -0.75
CA TYR A 51 8.14 0.85 -0.77
C TYR A 51 8.37 0.33 0.65
N ASP A 52 7.96 -0.89 0.94
CA ASP A 52 8.35 -1.60 2.16
C ASP A 52 9.88 -1.72 2.21
N PRO A 53 10.55 -1.29 3.29
CA PRO A 53 12.00 -1.42 3.44
C PRO A 53 12.50 -2.85 3.20
N ARG A 54 11.70 -3.86 3.52
CA ARG A 54 12.01 -5.27 3.29
C ARG A 54 12.22 -5.61 1.83
N MET A 55 11.65 -4.85 0.90
CA MET A 55 11.89 -5.06 -0.53
C MET A 55 13.30 -4.66 -0.97
N PHE A 56 14.05 -3.91 -0.15
CA PHE A 56 15.45 -3.56 -0.40
C PHE A 56 16.42 -4.44 0.39
N SER A 57 16.08 -4.81 1.63
CA SER A 57 16.92 -5.69 2.46
C SER A 57 16.74 -7.18 2.15
N THR A 58 15.53 -7.58 1.74
CA THR A 58 15.13 -8.97 1.45
C THR A 58 14.18 -9.00 0.24
N PRO A 59 14.65 -8.61 -0.95
CA PRO A 59 13.81 -8.60 -2.15
C PRO A 59 13.25 -10.00 -2.42
N ILE A 60 11.97 -10.10 -2.82
CA ILE A 60 11.35 -11.38 -3.21
C ILE A 60 11.01 -11.34 -4.70
N PRO A 61 11.52 -12.28 -5.52
CA PRO A 61 12.44 -13.36 -5.15
C PRO A 61 13.87 -12.85 -4.86
N PHE A 62 14.51 -13.41 -3.82
CA PHE A 62 15.91 -13.16 -3.49
C PHE A 62 16.77 -14.11 -4.33
N TYR A 63 17.67 -13.58 -5.15
CA TYR A 63 18.66 -14.37 -5.86
C TYR A 63 20.01 -14.15 -5.17
N PRO A 64 20.59 -15.18 -4.53
CA PRO A 64 21.93 -15.07 -3.99
C PRO A 64 22.92 -14.88 -5.15
N ASN A 65 23.74 -13.84 -5.08
CA ASN A 65 24.84 -13.65 -6.01
C ASN A 65 26.14 -14.22 -5.43
N ALA A 66 27.06 -14.63 -6.29
CA ALA A 66 28.34 -15.25 -5.88
C ALA A 66 29.29 -14.32 -5.10
N TRP A 67 28.93 -13.05 -4.95
CA TRP A 67 29.68 -12.01 -4.26
C TRP A 67 28.88 -11.38 -3.10
N ASP A 68 27.69 -11.91 -2.79
CA ASP A 68 27.02 -11.57 -1.53
C ASP A 68 27.84 -12.24 -0.43
N GLU A 69 28.45 -11.45 0.46
CA GLU A 69 29.22 -11.97 1.60
C GLU A 69 28.31 -12.90 2.39
N GLU A 70 28.74 -14.16 2.55
CA GLU A 70 28.08 -15.10 3.45
C GLU A 70 28.08 -14.44 4.83
N VAL A 71 26.92 -13.95 5.27
CA VAL A 71 26.73 -13.54 6.67
C VAL A 71 26.94 -14.83 7.45
N SER A 72 28.15 -14.99 7.98
CA SER A 72 28.56 -16.20 8.68
C SER A 72 27.60 -16.44 9.84
N GLU A 73 27.30 -17.71 10.09
CA GLU A 73 26.34 -18.17 11.10
C GLU A 73 26.73 -17.79 12.55
N ASP A 74 27.80 -17.01 12.73
CA ASP A 74 28.43 -16.68 14.00
C ASP A 74 27.57 -15.77 14.89
N ILE A 75 26.60 -15.02 14.34
CA ILE A 75 25.75 -14.10 15.14
C ILE A 75 24.61 -14.84 15.87
N LYS A 76 24.31 -16.10 15.51
CA LYS A 76 23.16 -16.82 16.11
C LYS A 76 23.47 -17.51 17.44
N LEU A 77 24.75 -17.73 17.75
CA LEU A 77 25.16 -18.47 18.97
C LEU A 77 25.36 -17.58 20.20
N GLU A 78 25.56 -16.27 20.03
CA GLU A 78 25.80 -15.36 21.17
C GLU A 78 24.53 -14.98 21.96
N SER A 79 23.31 -15.25 21.45
CA SER A 79 22.07 -14.90 22.15
C SER A 79 21.45 -16.03 22.99
N GLU A 80 22.04 -17.23 23.01
CA GLU A 80 21.49 -18.41 23.71
C GLU A 80 22.32 -18.86 24.94
N GLU A 81 23.42 -18.17 25.31
CA GLU A 81 24.30 -18.58 26.43
C GLU A 81 24.18 -17.74 27.73
N GLU A 82 23.24 -16.80 27.84
CA GLU A 82 22.97 -16.08 29.10
C GLU A 82 21.61 -16.48 29.71
N GLU A 83 21.43 -17.74 30.12
CA GLU A 83 20.43 -18.10 31.13
C GLU A 83 20.79 -19.45 31.77
N ASP A 84 20.71 -19.50 33.10
CA ASP A 84 20.89 -20.64 34.01
C ASP A 84 22.32 -20.99 34.49
N ASP A 85 22.71 -20.39 35.63
CA ASP A 85 23.35 -21.10 36.75
C ASP A 85 23.36 -20.22 38.03
N GLU A 86 22.21 -20.13 38.72
CA GLU A 86 22.14 -19.82 40.17
C GLU A 86 21.30 -20.91 40.85
N GLU A 87 21.94 -21.96 41.38
CA GLU A 87 21.54 -22.63 42.64
C GLU A 87 22.62 -23.64 43.09
N GLY A 88 23.15 -23.44 44.31
CA GLY A 88 24.11 -24.32 44.98
C GLY A 88 24.83 -23.71 46.16
#